data_AF-A0A1M6MQC6-F1
#
_entry.id   AF-A0A1M6MQC6-F1
#
_cell.length_a   1.000
_cell.length_b   1.000
_cell.length_c   1.000
_cell.angle_alpha   90.00
_cell.angle_beta   90.00
_cell.angle_gamma   90.00
#
_symmetry.space_group_name_H-M   'P 1'
#
loop_
_entity.id
_entity.type
_entity.pdbx_description
1 polymer ?
#
loop_
_entity_poly.entity_id
_entity_poly.type
_entity_poly.pdbx_seq_one_letter_code
_entity_poly.pdbx_strand_id
1 'polypeptide(L)'
;MSYTPSFSENEQTPAQRLDTVQFALGVSATAGGQASAESVQLYERYILGEIDLAYIGAAVREMYPQYPSNDPYAKYAPGEGPHVEPAPLVEAVPGFEDKAAEEEAPAGPEVPAAVCVAQLRAFVQEIAEHQATQPPRQRYIQIDV
;
A
#
# COMPACT_ATOMS: atom_id res chain seq x y z
N MET A 1 11.03 25.99 -7.22
CA MET A 1 9.82 25.36 -7.79
C MET A 1 8.98 24.88 -6.62
N SER A 2 7.76 25.36 -6.46
CA SER A 2 6.81 24.84 -5.47
C SER A 2 6.24 23.52 -5.98
N TYR A 3 6.26 22.47 -5.16
CA TYR A 3 5.58 21.22 -5.48
C TYR A 3 4.07 21.42 -5.39
N THR A 4 3.32 20.94 -6.37
CA THR A 4 1.86 20.94 -6.34
C THR A 4 1.38 19.49 -6.39
N PRO A 5 0.78 18.97 -5.32
CA PRO A 5 0.32 17.59 -5.29
C PRO A 5 -0.87 17.39 -6.23
N SER A 6 -0.96 16.21 -6.82
CA SER A 6 -2.06 15.79 -7.68
C SER A 6 -2.81 14.62 -7.06
N PHE A 7 -4.13 14.75 -6.92
CA PHE A 7 -5.01 13.74 -6.34
C PHE A 7 -5.99 13.22 -7.38
N SER A 8 -6.21 11.91 -7.39
CA SER A 8 -7.28 11.29 -8.18
C SER A 8 -8.66 11.60 -7.59
N GLU A 9 -9.72 11.22 -8.30
CA GLU A 9 -11.12 11.40 -7.85
C GLU A 9 -11.38 10.73 -6.49
N ASN A 10 -10.67 9.63 -6.21
CA ASN A 10 -10.78 8.86 -4.97
C ASN A 10 -9.83 9.34 -3.87
N GLU A 11 -9.23 10.53 -4.01
CA GLU A 11 -8.23 11.07 -3.08
C GLU A 11 -8.45 12.56 -2.79
N GLN A 12 -9.61 13.11 -3.15
CA GLN A 12 -9.90 14.54 -3.02
C GLN A 12 -10.00 14.97 -1.55
N THR A 13 -10.55 14.09 -0.70
CA THR A 13 -10.76 14.39 0.73
C THR A 13 -9.71 13.72 1.63
N PRO A 14 -9.43 14.28 2.82
CA PRO A 14 -8.56 13.62 3.80
C PRO A 14 -9.04 12.22 4.21
N ALA A 15 -10.36 12.00 4.27
CA ALA A 15 -10.96 10.71 4.60
C ALA A 15 -10.69 9.66 3.52
N GLN A 16 -10.87 10.02 2.25
CA GLN A 16 -10.52 9.17 1.11
C GLN A 16 -9.03 8.81 1.08
N ARG A 17 -8.17 9.79 1.39
CA ARG A 17 -6.72 9.55 1.50
C ARG A 17 -6.36 8.64 2.67
N LEU A 18 -7.04 8.79 3.81
CA LEU A 18 -6.88 7.90 4.96
C LEU A 18 -7.26 6.46 4.60
N ASP A 19 -8.40 6.26 3.93
CA ASP A 19 -8.88 4.92 3.56
C ASP A 19 -7.88 4.19 2.65
N THR A 20 -7.32 4.93 1.68
CA THR A 20 -6.23 4.44 0.81
C THR A 20 -5.01 3.97 1.64
N VAL A 21 -4.60 4.75 2.64
CA VAL A 21 -3.47 4.42 3.51
C VAL A 21 -3.79 3.22 4.39
N GLN A 22 -4.97 3.15 4.99
CA GLN A 22 -5.40 2.05 5.85
C GLN A 22 -5.44 0.73 5.07
N PHE A 23 -5.94 0.75 3.83
CA PHE A 23 -5.88 -0.40 2.94
C PHE A 23 -4.44 -0.86 2.70
N ALA A 24 -3.54 0.04 2.29
CA ALA A 24 -2.14 -0.29 2.00
C ALA A 24 -1.40 -0.86 3.23
N LEU A 25 -1.60 -0.25 4.40
CA LEU A 25 -1.03 -0.72 5.66
C LEU A 25 -1.62 -2.05 6.12
N GLY A 26 -2.93 -2.25 5.93
CA GLY A 26 -3.60 -3.53 6.21
C GLY A 26 -3.02 -4.67 5.38
N VAL A 27 -2.85 -4.46 4.06
CA VAL A 27 -2.20 -5.43 3.17
C VAL A 27 -0.78 -5.74 3.66
N SER A 28 0.03 -4.71 3.97
CA SER A 28 1.38 -4.91 4.51
C SER A 28 1.37 -5.70 5.83
N ALA A 29 0.46 -5.37 6.75
CA ALA A 29 0.32 -6.05 8.03
C ALA A 29 -0.03 -7.54 7.87
N THR A 30 -0.89 -7.88 6.90
CA THR A 30 -1.20 -9.29 6.59
C THR A 30 -0.01 -10.05 6.01
N ALA A 31 1.01 -9.37 5.48
CA ALA A 31 2.30 -9.96 5.09
C ALA A 31 3.30 -10.02 6.26
N GLY A 32 2.95 -9.49 7.44
CA GLY A 32 3.85 -9.35 8.59
C GLY A 32 4.74 -8.10 8.53
N GLY A 33 4.43 -7.16 7.63
CA GLY A 33 5.11 -5.88 7.54
C GLY A 33 4.67 -4.91 8.65
N GLN A 34 5.57 -4.01 9.03
CA GLN A 34 5.30 -2.90 9.95
C GLN A 34 5.59 -1.57 9.27
N ALA A 35 4.75 -0.58 9.52
CA ALA A 35 5.02 0.79 9.10
C ALA A 35 6.15 1.37 9.95
N SER A 36 7.19 1.89 9.29
CA SER A 36 8.22 2.67 9.99
C SER A 36 7.68 4.05 10.37
N ALA A 37 8.32 4.73 11.34
CA ALA A 37 7.94 6.08 11.74
C ALA A 37 8.05 7.07 10.57
N GLU A 38 9.06 6.89 9.72
CA GLU A 38 9.30 7.67 8.51
C GLU A 38 8.19 7.46 7.48
N SER A 39 7.73 6.21 7.29
CA SER A 39 6.60 5.90 6.42
C SER A 39 5.29 6.53 6.93
N VAL A 40 5.04 6.48 8.25
CA VAL A 40 3.85 7.09 8.85
C VAL A 40 3.83 8.60 8.63
N GLN A 41 4.97 9.28 8.79
CA GLN A 41 5.05 10.73 8.54
C GLN A 41 4.72 11.10 7.09
N LEU A 42 5.14 10.29 6.12
CA LEU A 42 4.75 10.49 4.72
C LEU A 42 3.24 10.36 4.54
N TYR A 43 2.62 9.35 5.14
CA TYR A 43 1.17 9.17 5.05
C TYR A 43 0.38 10.28 5.75
N GLU A 44 0.87 10.83 6.86
CA GLU A 44 0.25 11.99 7.50
C GLU A 44 0.24 13.21 6.58
N ARG A 45 1.39 13.53 5.95
CA ARG A 45 1.49 14.64 5.00
C ARG A 45 0.61 14.43 3.77
N TYR A 46 0.47 13.19 3.33
CA TYR A 46 -0.45 12.81 2.26
C TYR A 46 -1.91 13.06 2.65
N ILE A 47 -2.35 12.63 3.83
CA ILE A 47 -3.71 12.90 4.34
C ILE A 47 -3.98 14.41 4.45
N LEU A 48 -2.99 15.18 4.92
CA LEU A 48 -3.05 16.65 4.98
C LEU A 48 -3.11 17.32 3.60
N GLY A 49 -2.83 16.59 2.53
CA GLY A 49 -2.84 17.11 1.17
C GLY A 49 -1.57 17.86 0.79
N GLU A 50 -0.49 17.70 1.55
CA GLU A 50 0.80 18.38 1.28
C GLU A 50 1.62 17.69 0.19
N ILE A 51 1.44 16.38 0.06
CA ILE A 51 2.13 15.51 -0.91
C ILE A 51 1.11 14.52 -1.50
N ASP A 52 1.44 13.92 -2.64
CA ASP A 52 0.64 12.88 -3.28
C ASP A 52 1.36 11.51 -3.25
N LEU A 53 0.72 10.47 -3.80
CA LEU A 53 1.31 9.13 -3.88
C LEU A 53 2.58 9.08 -4.73
N ALA A 54 2.73 9.94 -5.74
CA ALA A 54 3.92 10.01 -6.57
C ALA A 54 5.14 10.45 -5.74
N TYR A 55 4.95 11.45 -4.88
CA TYR A 55 5.96 11.87 -3.91
C TYR A 55 6.29 10.74 -2.93
N ILE A 56 5.28 10.07 -2.36
CA ILE A 56 5.51 8.95 -1.43
C ILE A 56 6.35 7.86 -2.11
N GLY A 57 6.00 7.47 -3.35
CA GLY A 57 6.74 6.46 -4.09
C GLY A 57 8.21 6.85 -4.35
N ALA A 58 8.48 8.12 -4.63
CA ALA A 58 9.85 8.63 -4.76
C ALA A 58 10.60 8.59 -3.43
N ALA A 59 9.99 9.08 -2.34
CA ALA A 59 10.58 9.07 -1.01
C ALA A 59 10.87 7.65 -0.50
N VAL A 60 9.94 6.71 -0.70
CA VAL A 60 10.12 5.29 -0.33
C VAL A 60 11.28 4.67 -1.11
N ARG A 61 11.42 4.98 -2.41
CA ARG A 61 12.54 4.49 -3.22
C ARG A 61 13.89 5.04 -2.74
N GLU A 62 13.91 6.25 -2.21
CA GLU A 62 15.11 6.86 -1.64
C GLU A 62 15.45 6.29 -0.25
N MET A 63 14.44 6.08 0.61
CA MET A 63 14.62 5.49 1.95
C MET A 63 15.01 4.02 1.90
N TYR A 64 14.44 3.29 0.94
CA TYR A 64 14.72 1.89 0.68
C TYR A 64 15.23 1.75 -0.74
N PRO A 65 16.49 2.19 -1.00
CA PRO A 65 17.09 1.94 -2.29
C PRO A 65 17.06 0.44 -2.48
N GLN A 66 16.30 0.00 -3.49
CA GLN A 66 16.16 -1.41 -3.83
C GLN A 66 17.59 -1.97 -3.89
N TYR A 67 17.93 -2.84 -2.94
CA TYR A 67 19.11 -3.69 -3.10
C TYR A 67 18.96 -4.36 -4.47
N PRO A 68 20.06 -4.52 -5.24
CA PRO A 68 20.00 -5.18 -6.54
C PRO A 68 19.16 -6.44 -6.37
N SER A 69 18.09 -6.51 -7.14
CA SER A 69 17.07 -7.53 -6.97
C SER A 69 17.74 -8.89 -6.87
N ASN A 70 17.39 -9.67 -5.84
CA ASN A 70 17.71 -11.10 -5.81
C ASN A 70 16.89 -11.88 -6.86
N ASP A 71 16.14 -11.18 -7.71
CA ASP A 71 15.55 -11.74 -8.91
C ASP A 71 16.65 -12.46 -9.71
N PRO A 72 16.64 -13.81 -9.75
CA PRO A 72 17.61 -14.58 -10.51
C PRO A 72 17.54 -14.28 -12.02
N TYR A 73 16.48 -13.58 -12.45
CA TYR A 73 16.27 -13.14 -13.82
C TYR A 73 16.77 -11.72 -14.13
N ALA A 74 17.21 -10.95 -13.13
CA ALA A 74 17.77 -9.59 -13.34
C ALA A 74 19.06 -9.58 -14.18
N LYS A 75 19.70 -10.73 -14.37
CA LYS A 75 20.89 -10.92 -15.23
C LYS A 75 20.58 -11.02 -16.72
N TYR A 76 19.31 -11.19 -17.11
CA TYR A 76 18.93 -11.35 -18.50
C TYR A 76 18.51 -10.00 -19.09
N ALA A 77 18.92 -9.72 -20.34
CA ALA A 77 18.34 -8.59 -21.07
C ALA A 77 16.84 -8.85 -21.33
N PRO A 78 16.03 -7.79 -21.58
CA PRO A 78 14.63 -7.97 -21.94
C PRO A 78 14.46 -8.97 -23.09
N GLY A 79 13.80 -10.10 -22.82
CA GLY A 79 13.58 -11.18 -23.79
C GLY A 79 14.63 -12.31 -23.82
N GLU A 80 15.70 -12.24 -23.00
CA GLU A 80 16.77 -13.25 -22.94
C GLU A 80 16.67 -14.21 -21.73
N GLY A 81 15.61 -14.10 -20.92
CA GLY A 81 15.34 -15.02 -19.82
C GLY A 81 15.02 -16.44 -20.32
N PRO A 82 15.07 -17.46 -19.43
CA PRO A 82 14.57 -18.78 -19.80
C PRO A 82 13.15 -18.66 -20.33
N HIS A 83 12.83 -19.40 -21.39
CA HIS A 83 11.47 -19.50 -21.91
C HIS A 83 10.58 -20.12 -20.83
N VAL A 84 10.01 -19.28 -19.97
CA VAL A 84 8.91 -19.63 -19.09
C VAL A 84 7.69 -19.65 -19.98
N GLU A 85 7.06 -20.82 -20.13
CA GLU A 85 5.75 -20.86 -20.77
C GLU A 85 4.83 -19.87 -20.04
N PRO A 86 4.15 -18.97 -20.76
CA PRO A 86 3.24 -18.03 -20.12
C PRO A 86 2.27 -18.83 -19.26
N ALA A 87 2.05 -18.38 -18.03
CA ALA A 87 1.04 -18.98 -17.17
C ALA A 87 -0.25 -19.12 -17.99
N PRO A 88 -0.89 -20.30 -18.02
CA PRO A 88 -2.11 -20.49 -18.78
C PRO A 88 -3.10 -19.41 -18.33
N LEU A 89 -3.72 -18.76 -19.32
CA LEU A 89 -4.81 -17.80 -19.09
C LEU A 89 -5.87 -18.54 -18.29
N VAL A 90 -5.90 -18.30 -16.98
CA VAL A 90 -7.00 -18.74 -16.13
C VAL A 90 -8.20 -17.97 -16.65
N GLU A 91 -9.16 -18.68 -17.25
CA GLU A 91 -10.44 -18.09 -17.63
C GLU A 91 -10.99 -17.35 -16.41
N ALA A 92 -11.29 -16.08 -16.59
CA ALA A 92 -11.88 -15.25 -15.55
C ALA A 92 -13.08 -16.01 -14.97
N VAL A 93 -13.05 -16.26 -13.66
CA VAL A 93 -14.15 -16.92 -12.96
C VAL A 93 -15.41 -16.08 -13.22
N PRO A 94 -16.44 -16.62 -13.90
CA PRO A 94 -17.65 -15.86 -14.17
C PRO A 94 -18.40 -15.70 -12.86
N GLY A 95 -18.50 -14.48 -12.33
CA GLY A 95 -19.34 -14.24 -11.16
C GLY A 95 -19.03 -13.05 -10.26
N PHE A 96 -17.95 -12.30 -10.46
CA PHE A 96 -17.83 -10.99 -9.81
C PHE A 96 -18.56 -9.95 -10.66
N GLU A 97 -19.88 -9.89 -10.48
CA GLU A 97 -20.62 -8.69 -10.84
C GLU A 97 -20.09 -7.55 -9.95
N ASP A 98 -19.29 -6.67 -10.54
CA ASP A 98 -19.08 -5.32 -10.03
C ASP A 98 -20.43 -4.58 -10.08
N LYS A 99 -21.27 -4.83 -9.07
CA LYS A 99 -22.27 -3.84 -8.68
C LYS A 99 -21.58 -2.79 -7.82
N ALA A 100 -20.72 -2.00 -8.46
CA ALA A 100 -20.49 -0.63 -8.05
C ALA A 100 -21.78 0.13 -8.35
N ALA A 101 -22.79 -0.07 -7.49
CA ALA A 101 -23.78 0.98 -7.30
C ALA A 101 -23.01 2.11 -6.61
N GLU A 102 -22.47 3.03 -7.41
CA GLU A 102 -22.14 4.38 -6.98
C GLU A 102 -23.46 5.03 -6.55
N GLU A 103 -23.93 4.65 -5.37
CA GLU A 103 -24.78 5.51 -4.58
C GLU A 103 -23.87 6.68 -4.18
N GLU A 104 -24.05 7.81 -4.87
CA GLU A 104 -23.46 9.09 -4.54
C GLU A 104 -23.90 9.43 -3.11
N ALA A 105 -23.16 8.90 -2.14
CA ALA A 105 -23.43 9.09 -0.73
C ALA A 105 -23.39 10.60 -0.50
N PRO A 106 -24.43 11.19 0.11
CA PRO A 106 -24.45 12.62 0.37
C PRO A 106 -23.16 12.96 1.11
N ALA A 107 -22.44 13.99 0.64
CA ALA A 107 -21.24 14.50 1.28
C ALA A 107 -21.57 14.76 2.76
N GLY A 108 -21.26 13.78 3.60
CA GLY A 108 -21.36 13.88 5.04
C GLY A 108 -20.47 15.02 5.51
N PRO A 109 -20.56 15.43 6.78
CA PRO A 109 -19.66 16.44 7.31
C PRO A 109 -18.22 16.02 7.01
N GLU A 110 -17.50 16.84 6.21
CA GLU A 110 -16.12 16.56 5.84
C GLU A 110 -15.30 16.35 7.12
N VAL A 111 -14.76 15.14 7.27
CA VAL A 111 -13.94 14.80 8.44
C VAL A 111 -12.66 15.63 8.36
N PRO A 112 -12.32 16.43 9.40
CA PRO A 112 -11.12 17.26 9.36
C PRO A 112 -9.86 16.40 9.22
N ALA A 113 -8.88 16.86 8.44
CA ALA A 113 -7.64 16.13 8.21
C ALA A 113 -6.89 15.77 9.50
N ALA A 114 -6.97 16.62 10.53
CA ALA A 114 -6.40 16.34 11.85
C ALA A 114 -7.02 15.11 12.53
N VAL A 115 -8.32 14.89 12.35
CA VAL A 115 -9.02 13.69 12.85
C VAL A 115 -8.56 12.46 12.07
N CYS A 116 -8.43 12.57 10.74
CA CYS A 116 -7.92 11.48 9.90
C CYS A 116 -6.48 11.09 10.26
N VAL A 117 -5.62 12.07 10.54
CA VAL A 117 -4.24 11.82 11.02
C VAL A 117 -4.25 11.12 12.38
N ALA A 118 -5.12 11.51 13.31
CA ALA A 118 -5.25 10.82 14.59
C ALA A 118 -5.74 9.37 14.42
N GLN A 119 -6.69 9.13 13.50
CA GLN A 119 -7.17 7.80 13.16
C GLN A 119 -6.08 6.92 12.54
N LEU A 120 -5.25 7.47 11.65
CA LEU A 120 -4.09 6.77 11.11
C LEU A 120 -3.15 6.29 12.23
N ARG A 121 -2.79 7.18 13.16
CA ARG A 121 -1.90 6.83 14.28
C ARG A 121 -2.48 5.72 15.15
N ALA A 122 -3.78 5.79 15.46
CA ALA A 122 -4.47 4.76 16.22
C ALA A 122 -4.47 3.41 15.49
N PHE A 123 -4.71 3.41 14.18
CA PHE A 123 -4.69 2.20 13.35
C PHE A 123 -3.29 1.55 13.29
N VAL A 124 -2.24 2.36 13.12
CA VAL A 124 -0.85 1.87 13.15
C VAL A 124 -0.52 1.23 14.50
N GLN A 125 -0.96 1.84 15.60
CA GLN A 125 -0.77 1.29 16.94
C GLN A 125 -1.50 -0.06 17.12
N GLU A 126 -2.73 -0.17 16.64
CA GLU A 126 -3.51 -1.42 16.67
C GLU A 126 -2.81 -2.55 15.89
N ILE A 127 -2.27 -2.26 14.69
CA ILE A 127 -1.48 -3.23 13.92
C ILE A 127 -0.26 -3.68 14.73
N ALA A 128 0.47 -2.76 15.34
CA ALA A 128 1.66 -3.07 16.11
C ALA A 128 1.34 -3.96 17.33
N GLU A 129 0.27 -3.65 18.06
CA GLU A 129 -0.21 -4.44 19.19
C GLU A 129 -0.67 -5.84 18.76
N HIS A 130 -1.43 -5.92 17.67
CA HIS A 130 -1.88 -7.20 17.14
C HIS A 130 -0.70 -8.09 16.77
N GLN A 131 0.29 -7.54 16.04
CA GLN A 131 1.48 -8.29 15.65
C GLN A 131 2.37 -8.70 16.83
N ALA A 132 2.45 -7.89 17.89
CA ALA A 132 3.19 -8.25 19.11
C ALA A 132 2.61 -9.49 19.82
N THR A 133 1.32 -9.77 19.63
CA THR A 133 0.64 -10.94 20.20
C THR A 133 0.59 -12.15 19.26
N GLN A 134 0.92 -11.97 17.98
CA GLN A 134 0.99 -13.08 17.04
C GLN A 134 2.27 -13.90 17.24
N PRO A 135 2.19 -15.24 17.18
CA PRO A 135 3.39 -16.07 17.16
C PRO A 135 4.24 -15.70 15.93
N PRO A 136 5.59 -15.74 16.02
CA PRO A 136 6.45 -15.45 14.89
C PRO A 136 6.05 -16.37 13.73
N ARG A 137 5.71 -15.78 12.58
CA ARG A 137 5.38 -16.55 11.38
C ARG A 137 6.54 -17.48 11.08
N GLN A 138 6.29 -18.79 11.13
CA GLN A 138 7.24 -19.78 10.68
C GLN A 138 7.58 -19.45 9.23
N ARG A 139 8.81 -19.02 8.97
CA ARG A 139 9.37 -19.07 7.62
C ARG A 139 9.28 -20.54 7.23
N TYR A 140 8.50 -20.85 6.20
CA TYR A 140 8.44 -22.21 5.66
C TYR A 140 9.88 -22.70 5.48
N ILE A 141 10.25 -23.67 6.30
CA ILE A 141 11.55 -24.31 6.28
C ILE A 141 11.66 -24.93 4.88
N GLN A 142 12.75 -24.64 4.18
CA GLN A 142 13.08 -25.32 2.93
C GLN A 142 12.93 -26.82 3.15
N ILE A 143 12.01 -27.44 2.41
CA ILE A 143 11.99 -28.90 2.29
C ILE A 143 13.22 -29.21 1.44
N ASP A 144 14.29 -29.69 2.08
CA ASP A 144 15.38 -30.35 1.37
C ASP A 144 14.79 -31.56 0.63
N VAL A 145 14.90 -31.55 -0.71
CA VAL A 145 14.62 -32.69 -1.58
C VAL A 145 15.93 -33.16 -2.19
#